data_AF-A0A6H0XV96-F1
#
_entry.id   AF-A0A6H0XV96-F1
#
_cell.length_a   1.000
_cell.length_b   1.000
_cell.length_c   1.000
_cell.angle_alpha   90.00
_cell.angle_beta   90.00
_cell.angle_gamma   90.00
#
_symmetry.space_group_name_H-M   'P 1'
#
loop_
_entity.id
_entity.type
_entity.pdbx_description
1 polymer ?
#
loop_
_entity_poly.entity_id
_entity_poly.type
_entity_poly.pdbx_seq_one_letter_code
_entity_poly.pdbx_strand_id
1 'polypeptide(L)'
;MADNKRSSASAKVVTPRSTGTPLQAETIESLNKAVGGRIKVTIAAQASQTLEGTLYTACSTLNVIALDSRSSAANGAAPQSDDYHIIPFSRIQSFQLLSLPDNNSSGRSIAGALPAVGQVDTKRVQERLDARVRKLKEAELDRGRGVTKAGQAIFDALKRVNIPIRWHDQQMVAYDSVIISPPYRPEDCKGSKDKQQTLGQVRRVLEGETKKLKERDERERKNTTPAANQRKGG
;
A
#
# COMPACT_ATOMS: atom_id res chain seq x y z
N MET A 1 22.69 46.90 48.56
CA MET A 1 23.84 46.14 48.04
C MET A 1 23.37 44.70 47.88
N ALA A 2 23.33 44.23 46.64
CA ALA A 2 22.72 42.96 46.26
C ALA A 2 23.84 41.97 45.90
N ASP A 3 23.93 40.85 46.63
CA ASP A 3 24.85 39.77 46.31
C ASP A 3 24.09 38.62 45.67
N ASN A 4 24.21 38.55 44.35
CA ASN A 4 23.60 37.53 43.50
C ASN A 4 24.65 36.45 43.20
N LYS A 5 24.59 35.33 43.94
CA LYS A 5 25.48 34.17 43.78
C LYS A 5 25.11 33.40 42.51
N ARG A 6 25.71 33.78 41.36
CA ARG A 6 25.62 33.02 40.11
C ARG A 6 26.54 31.80 40.17
N SER A 7 25.92 30.62 40.24
CA SER A 7 26.55 29.34 39.93
C SER A 7 26.76 29.23 38.42
N SER A 8 28.02 29.14 37.98
CA SER A 8 28.40 28.92 36.58
C SER A 8 28.58 27.42 36.32
N ALA A 9 27.55 26.79 35.76
CA ALA A 9 27.67 25.45 35.17
C ALA A 9 28.36 25.58 33.80
N SER A 10 29.59 25.05 33.71
CA SER A 10 30.40 25.00 32.50
C SER A 10 29.68 24.18 31.41
N ALA A 11 29.18 24.85 30.38
CA ALA A 11 28.75 24.22 29.14
C ALA A 11 29.99 23.67 28.41
N LYS A 12 30.11 22.34 28.32
CA LYS A 12 31.10 21.69 27.45
C LYS A 12 30.70 21.92 26.00
N VAL A 13 31.30 22.93 25.37
CA VAL A 13 31.26 23.14 23.92
C VAL A 13 32.22 22.14 23.29
N VAL A 14 31.68 21.17 22.55
CA VAL A 14 32.48 20.25 21.72
C VAL A 14 32.45 20.77 20.29
N THR A 15 33.54 21.41 19.86
CA THR A 15 33.81 21.72 18.45
C THR A 15 34.67 20.63 17.83
N PRO A 16 34.22 19.88 16.79
CA PRO A 16 35.12 19.00 16.06
C PRO A 16 35.81 19.76 14.91
N ARG A 17 37.14 19.67 14.90
CA ARG A 17 38.03 20.11 13.82
C ARG A 17 38.05 19.04 12.73
N SER A 18 37.97 19.45 11.48
CA SER A 18 37.95 18.63 10.27
C SER A 18 39.17 17.71 10.14
N THR A 19 38.98 16.39 10.27
CA THR A 19 39.77 15.30 9.65
C THR A 19 38.91 14.03 9.57
N GLY A 20 39.13 13.21 8.53
CA GLY A 20 38.20 12.18 8.04
C GLY A 20 37.68 11.15 9.04
N THR A 21 36.36 10.89 8.93
CA THR A 21 35.57 9.71 9.35
C THR A 21 36.19 8.76 10.39
N PRO A 22 35.82 8.97 11.67
CA PRO A 22 34.92 8.04 12.37
C PRO A 22 33.70 8.74 13.02
N LEU A 23 33.58 10.06 12.83
CA LEU A 23 32.61 10.93 13.50
C LEU A 23 31.13 10.67 13.14
N GLN A 24 30.84 10.03 12.01
CA GLN A 24 29.45 9.76 11.62
C GLN A 24 28.80 8.68 12.50
N ALA A 25 29.54 7.64 12.90
CA ALA A 25 28.98 6.56 13.71
C ALA A 25 28.58 7.05 15.11
N GLU A 26 29.45 7.83 15.76
CA GLU A 26 29.17 8.42 17.08
C GLU A 26 28.05 9.47 17.01
N THR A 27 27.98 10.23 15.91
CA THR A 27 26.90 11.19 15.65
C THR A 27 25.57 10.49 15.44
N ILE A 28 25.53 9.39 14.67
CA ILE A 28 24.34 8.57 14.45
C ILE A 28 23.89 7.92 15.78
N GLU A 29 24.82 7.41 16.58
CA GLU A 29 24.50 6.83 17.89
C GLU A 29 23.95 7.88 18.86
N SER A 30 24.51 9.09 18.84
CA SER A 30 24.03 10.21 19.66
C SER A 30 22.66 10.72 19.21
N LEU A 31 22.39 10.74 17.90
CA LEU A 31 21.08 11.06 17.35
C LEU A 31 20.05 9.97 17.67
N ASN A 32 20.43 8.69 17.62
CA ASN A 32 19.60 7.58 18.06
C ASN A 32 19.23 7.69 19.55
N LYS A 33 20.17 8.13 20.39
CA LYS A 33 19.92 8.39 21.83
C LYS A 33 19.07 9.64 22.07
N ALA A 34 19.07 10.59 21.14
CA ALA A 34 18.31 11.84 21.21
C ALA A 34 16.89 11.74 20.62
N VAL A 35 16.45 10.56 20.15
CA VAL A 35 15.10 10.35 19.59
C VAL A 35 14.04 10.69 20.65
N GLY A 36 13.04 11.50 20.26
CA GLY A 36 12.02 12.05 21.14
C GLY A 36 12.44 13.32 21.90
N GLY A 37 13.71 13.72 21.82
CA GLY A 37 14.19 15.02 22.31
C GLY A 37 13.99 16.14 21.30
N ARG A 38 13.97 17.39 21.78
CA ARG A 38 13.96 18.57 20.91
C ARG A 38 15.39 18.89 20.51
N ILE A 39 15.67 18.89 19.21
CA ILE A 39 17.00 19.12 18.67
C ILE A 39 17.00 20.29 17.68
N LYS A 40 18.11 21.02 17.68
CA LYS A 40 18.44 22.01 16.66
C LYS A 40 19.51 21.40 15.75
N VAL A 41 19.21 21.29 14.47
CA VAL A 41 20.10 20.69 13.46
C VAL A 41 20.55 21.77 12.50
N THR A 42 21.86 21.85 12.27
CA THR A 42 22.46 22.72 11.26
C THR A 42 22.74 21.92 10.00
N ILE A 43 22.16 22.34 8.89
CA ILE A 43 22.24 21.65 7.60
C ILE A 43 23.27 22.33 6.70
N ALA A 44 24.16 21.53 6.10
CA ALA A 44 25.04 21.89 5.00
C ALA A 44 24.22 22.13 3.72
N ALA A 45 23.70 23.33 3.57
CA ALA A 45 23.19 23.85 2.30
C ALA A 45 24.02 25.08 1.88
N GLN A 46 23.80 25.58 0.66
CA GLN A 46 24.50 26.77 0.14
C GLN A 46 24.36 28.00 1.06
N ALA A 47 23.27 28.06 1.84
CA ALA A 47 23.14 28.88 3.04
C ALA A 47 22.98 27.93 4.24
N SER A 48 23.80 28.07 5.27
CA SER A 48 23.68 27.28 6.51
C SER A 48 22.30 27.50 7.12
N GLN A 49 21.41 26.51 6.99
CA GLN A 49 20.06 26.57 7.55
C GLN A 49 20.03 25.80 8.87
N THR A 50 19.47 26.42 9.91
CA THR A 50 19.20 25.74 11.18
C THR A 50 17.72 25.41 11.28
N LEU A 51 17.40 24.13 11.46
CA LEU A 51 16.03 23.68 11.73
C LEU A 51 15.92 23.21 13.18
N GLU A 52 14.84 23.59 13.84
CA GLU A 52 14.54 23.21 15.21
C GLU A 52 13.25 22.38 15.22
N GLY A 53 13.29 21.24 15.91
CA GLY A 53 12.12 20.37 16.00
C GLY A 53 12.33 19.22 16.96
N THR A 54 11.29 18.40 17.13
CA THR A 54 11.40 17.15 17.89
C THR A 54 11.93 16.06 16.96
N LEU A 55 12.96 15.32 17.38
CA LEU A 55 13.49 14.22 16.60
C LEU A 55 12.50 13.05 16.62
N TYR A 56 11.84 12.79 15.50
CA TYR A 56 10.84 11.74 15.37
C TYR A 56 11.48 10.37 15.19
N THR A 57 12.44 10.26 14.27
CA THR A 57 13.21 9.03 14.08
C THR A 57 14.58 9.33 13.49
N ALA A 58 15.55 8.48 13.83
CA ALA A 58 16.85 8.41 13.19
C ALA A 58 16.99 7.00 12.61
N CYS A 59 17.01 6.89 11.28
CA CYS A 59 17.08 5.61 10.58
C CYS A 59 18.51 5.40 10.06
N SER A 60 19.29 4.55 10.72
CA SER A 60 20.64 4.18 10.29
C SER A 60 20.68 3.40 8.98
N THR A 61 19.62 2.66 8.65
CA THR A 61 19.54 1.90 7.39
C THR A 61 19.38 2.82 6.18
N LEU A 62 18.50 3.82 6.29
CA LEU A 62 18.22 4.78 5.21
C LEU A 62 19.13 6.01 5.28
N ASN A 63 19.95 6.12 6.32
CA ASN A 63 20.80 7.26 6.61
C ASN A 63 20.05 8.61 6.62
N VAL A 64 18.87 8.65 7.24
CA VAL A 64 18.02 9.85 7.35
C VAL A 64 17.53 10.07 8.78
N ILE A 65 17.27 11.34 9.11
CA ILE A 65 16.48 11.74 10.28
C ILE A 65 15.16 12.34 9.82
N ALA A 66 14.11 12.13 10.62
CA ALA A 66 12.86 12.87 10.49
C ALA A 66 12.73 13.82 11.67
N LEU A 67 12.68 15.12 11.38
CA LEU A 67 12.37 16.16 12.34
C LEU A 67 10.90 16.54 12.21
N ASP A 68 10.27 16.68 13.35
CA ASP A 68 8.94 17.25 13.47
C ASP A 68 9.10 18.72 13.89
N SER A 69 8.85 19.63 12.95
CA SER A 69 8.98 21.08 13.16
C SER A 69 7.70 21.69 13.76
N ARG A 70 6.82 20.90 14.40
CA ARG A 70 5.68 21.42 15.17
C ARG A 70 6.11 22.62 15.99
N SER A 71 5.75 23.81 15.49
CA SER A 71 5.96 25.06 16.18
C SER A 71 5.10 24.97 17.42
N SER A 72 5.73 24.81 18.58
CA SER A 72 5.05 24.99 19.85
C SER A 72 4.65 26.46 19.92
N ALA A 73 3.52 26.80 19.31
CA ALA A 73 2.93 28.11 19.39
C ALA A 73 2.69 28.41 20.87
N ALA A 74 3.45 29.37 21.39
CA ALA A 74 3.05 30.05 22.60
C ALA A 74 1.64 30.62 22.37
N ASN A 75 0.73 30.32 23.28
CA ASN A 75 -0.64 30.82 23.37
C ASN A 75 -1.63 30.32 22.29
N GLY A 76 -2.33 29.22 22.63
CA GLY A 76 -3.77 29.06 22.42
C GLY A 76 -4.34 29.06 20.99
N ALA A 77 -3.52 29.13 19.95
CA ALA A 77 -3.97 29.02 18.56
C ALA A 77 -3.80 27.59 18.02
N ALA A 78 -4.73 27.20 17.15
CA ALA A 78 -4.93 25.86 16.57
C ALA A 78 -3.63 25.13 16.16
N PRO A 79 -3.59 23.78 16.21
CA PRO A 79 -2.43 22.99 15.83
C PRO A 79 -2.05 23.30 14.36
N GLN A 80 -1.04 24.14 14.18
CA GLN A 80 -0.51 24.49 12.87
C GLN A 80 0.22 23.26 12.34
N SER A 81 -0.22 22.83 11.14
CA SER A 81 0.40 21.87 10.22
C SER A 81 1.60 21.09 10.77
N ASP A 82 1.40 19.79 10.97
CA ASP A 82 2.48 18.82 11.14
C ASP A 82 3.46 18.91 9.94
N ASP A 83 4.52 19.70 10.08
CA ASP A 83 5.56 19.85 9.07
C ASP A 83 6.74 18.93 9.44
N TYR A 84 6.86 17.85 8.68
CA TYR A 84 7.92 16.86 8.87
C TYR A 84 9.04 17.11 7.85
N HIS A 85 10.26 17.31 8.34
CA HIS A 85 11.44 17.46 7.52
C HIS A 85 12.30 16.19 7.56
N ILE A 86 12.44 15.54 6.42
CA ILE A 86 13.32 14.38 6.24
C ILE A 86 14.70 14.88 5.77
N ILE A 87 15.73 14.68 6.58
CA ILE A 87 17.08 15.21 6.35
C ILE A 87 18.07 14.04 6.29
N PRO A 88 18.84 13.88 5.20
CA PRO A 88 19.92 12.90 5.14
C PRO A 88 21.05 13.24 6.12
N PHE A 89 21.66 12.22 6.76
CA PHE A 89 22.80 12.45 7.67
C PHE A 89 23.97 13.15 6.98
N SER A 90 24.16 12.94 5.67
CA SER A 90 25.22 13.57 4.88
C SER A 90 25.11 15.10 4.82
N ARG A 91 23.91 15.65 5.05
CA ARG A 91 23.67 17.09 5.05
C ARG A 91 23.76 17.69 6.45
N ILE A 92 23.97 16.91 7.51
CA ILE A 92 24.03 17.41 8.88
C ILE A 92 25.46 17.84 9.20
N GLN A 93 25.66 19.12 9.54
CA GLN A 93 26.96 19.64 9.99
C GLN A 93 27.12 19.51 11.50
N SER A 94 26.06 19.85 12.24
CA SER A 94 26.05 19.77 13.69
C SER A 94 24.62 19.58 14.18
N PHE A 95 24.50 18.94 15.34
CA PHE A 95 23.24 18.85 16.05
C PHE A 95 23.46 19.33 17.49
N GLN A 96 22.45 19.99 18.05
CA GLN A 96 22.41 20.45 19.42
C GLN A 96 21.12 19.94 20.07
N LEU A 97 21.25 19.21 21.16
CA LEU A 97 20.11 18.78 21.97
C LEU A 97 19.64 19.96 22.83
N LEU A 98 18.41 20.43 22.61
CA LEU A 98 17.79 21.52 23.36
C LEU A 98 17.02 20.99 24.58
N SER A 99 16.28 19.89 24.41
CA SER A 99 15.61 19.20 25.52
C SER A 99 15.73 17.70 25.38
N LEU A 100 16.00 17.04 26.50
CA LEU A 100 15.87 15.59 26.61
C LEU A 100 14.40 15.20 26.43
N PRO A 101 14.11 13.97 25.95
CA PRO A 101 12.75 13.45 25.98
C PRO A 101 12.23 13.49 27.42
N ASP A 102 10.98 13.91 27.63
CA ASP A 102 10.36 13.95 28.96
C ASP A 102 10.42 12.56 29.59
N ASN A 103 11.32 12.41 30.57
CA ASN A 103 11.54 11.18 31.33
C ASN A 103 10.43 10.91 32.36
N ASN A 104 9.31 11.64 32.30
CA ASN A 104 8.18 11.49 33.21
C ASN A 104 7.24 10.32 32.83
N SER A 105 7.73 9.40 31.99
CA SER A 105 7.11 8.09 31.78
C SER A 105 8.19 7.02 31.92
N SER A 106 8.39 6.57 33.16
CA SER A 106 9.29 5.49 33.54
C SER A 106 8.91 4.23 32.74
N GLY A 107 9.63 3.94 31.66
CA GLY A 107 9.37 2.76 30.81
C GLY A 107 9.61 2.93 29.31
N ARG A 108 9.94 4.13 28.80
CA ARG A 108 10.24 4.31 27.37
C ARG A 108 11.72 4.07 27.05
N SER A 109 12.12 2.80 27.05
CA SER A 109 13.30 2.33 26.29
C SER A 109 13.05 2.56 24.79
N ILE A 110 14.10 2.53 23.95
CA ILE A 110 14.05 2.70 22.47
C ILE A 110 12.94 1.87 21.80
N ALA A 111 12.53 0.74 22.42
CA ALA A 111 11.42 -0.10 21.98
C ALA A 111 10.01 0.50 22.19
N GLY A 112 9.88 1.57 22.97
CA GLY A 112 8.61 2.17 23.40
C GLY A 112 8.34 3.55 22.83
N ALA A 113 9.27 4.14 22.07
CA ALA A 113 9.03 5.36 21.30
C ALA A 113 8.14 5.06 20.08
N LEU A 114 6.98 4.43 20.31
CA LEU A 114 5.90 4.49 19.35
C LEU A 114 5.39 5.95 19.37
N PRO A 115 5.48 6.65 18.23
CA PRO A 115 4.73 7.89 18.07
C PRO A 115 3.27 7.59 18.38
N ALA A 116 2.56 8.53 19.00
CA ALA A 116 1.12 8.39 19.15
C ALA A 116 0.56 8.21 17.74
N VAL A 117 0.22 6.97 17.38
CA VAL A 117 -0.33 6.64 16.07
C VAL A 117 -1.56 7.53 15.93
N GLY A 118 -1.49 8.48 15.00
CA GLY A 118 -2.62 9.36 14.72
C GLY A 118 -3.86 8.52 14.48
N GLN A 119 -5.02 9.03 14.89
CA GLN A 119 -6.27 8.28 14.80
C GLN A 119 -6.42 7.73 13.37
N VAL A 120 -6.49 6.40 13.26
CA VAL A 120 -6.71 5.75 11.98
C VAL A 120 -8.09 6.17 11.51
N ASP A 121 -8.17 6.69 10.29
CA ASP A 121 -9.45 7.05 9.67
C ASP A 121 -10.27 5.76 9.45
N THR A 122 -11.13 5.47 10.42
CA THR A 122 -11.98 4.28 10.45
C THR A 122 -12.95 4.25 9.29
N LYS A 123 -13.36 5.41 8.75
CA LYS A 123 -14.23 5.48 7.57
C LYS A 123 -13.51 4.96 6.34
N ARG A 124 -12.28 5.41 6.10
CA ARG A 124 -11.44 4.92 4.99
C ARG A 124 -11.16 3.42 5.08
N VAL A 125 -10.97 2.89 6.29
CA VAL A 125 -10.78 1.45 6.49
C VAL A 125 -12.08 0.70 6.17
N GLN A 126 -13.23 1.20 6.64
CA GLN A 126 -14.53 0.60 6.37
C GLN A 126 -14.86 0.58 4.88
N GLU A 127 -14.63 1.69 4.17
CA GLU A 127 -14.84 1.76 2.71
C GLU A 127 -14.02 0.72 1.94
N ARG A 128 -12.75 0.51 2.35
CA ARG A 128 -11.90 -0.53 1.76
C ARG A 128 -12.41 -1.93 2.06
N LEU A 129 -12.89 -2.17 3.28
CA LEU A 129 -13.48 -3.43 3.69
C LEU A 129 -14.72 -3.71 2.83
N ASP A 130 -15.64 -2.76 2.75
CA ASP A 130 -16.90 -2.91 2.01
C ASP A 130 -16.65 -3.13 0.51
N ALA A 131 -15.68 -2.42 -0.08
CA ALA A 131 -15.27 -2.64 -1.46
C ALA A 131 -14.67 -4.04 -1.69
N ARG A 132 -13.91 -4.58 -0.73
CA ARG A 132 -13.36 -5.94 -0.80
C ARG A 132 -14.46 -6.99 -0.66
N VAL A 133 -15.36 -6.83 0.31
CA VAL A 133 -16.50 -7.72 0.53
C VAL A 133 -17.41 -7.75 -0.68
N ARG A 134 -17.70 -6.60 -1.29
CA ARG A 134 -18.50 -6.54 -2.53
C ARG A 134 -17.85 -7.32 -3.67
N LYS A 135 -16.54 -7.16 -3.90
CA LYS A 135 -15.81 -7.91 -4.94
C LYS A 135 -15.83 -9.42 -4.69
N LEU A 136 -15.68 -9.85 -3.43
CA LEU A 136 -15.75 -11.27 -3.07
C LEU A 136 -17.15 -11.84 -3.30
N LYS A 137 -18.19 -11.11 -2.89
CA LYS A 137 -19.58 -11.51 -3.15
C LYS A 137 -19.87 -11.60 -4.65
N GLU A 138 -19.41 -10.64 -5.44
CA GLU A 138 -19.55 -10.69 -6.91
C GLU A 138 -18.83 -11.91 -7.49
N ALA A 139 -17.61 -12.23 -7.05
CA ALA A 139 -16.87 -13.41 -7.48
C ALA A 139 -17.53 -14.74 -7.06
N GLU A 140 -18.16 -14.78 -5.89
CA GLU A 140 -18.93 -15.95 -5.42
C GLU A 140 -20.20 -16.15 -6.24
N LEU A 141 -20.90 -15.07 -6.60
CA LEU A 141 -22.09 -15.13 -7.46
C LEU A 141 -21.74 -15.56 -8.89
N ASP A 142 -20.54 -15.21 -9.36
CA ASP A 142 -20.04 -15.62 -10.68
C ASP A 142 -19.57 -17.08 -10.72
N ARG A 143 -19.34 -17.71 -9.56
CA ARG A 143 -18.83 -19.07 -9.48
C ARG A 143 -19.98 -20.08 -9.59
N GLY A 144 -20.06 -20.78 -10.70
CA GLY A 144 -21.05 -21.85 -10.90
C GLY A 144 -20.82 -23.01 -9.93
N ARG A 145 -21.89 -23.48 -9.28
CA ARG A 145 -21.85 -24.65 -8.39
C ARG A 145 -22.14 -25.91 -9.19
N GLY A 146 -21.21 -26.87 -9.20
CA GLY A 146 -21.38 -28.15 -9.91
C GLY A 146 -21.30 -28.02 -11.45
N VAL A 147 -20.74 -26.93 -11.97
CA VAL A 147 -20.59 -26.72 -13.42
C VAL A 147 -19.22 -27.22 -13.90
N THR A 148 -19.13 -27.59 -15.17
CA THR A 148 -17.85 -27.98 -15.79
C THR A 148 -16.96 -26.75 -15.98
N LYS A 149 -15.64 -26.96 -16.08
CA LYS A 149 -14.68 -25.87 -16.38
C LYS A 149 -15.04 -25.14 -17.69
N ALA A 150 -15.53 -25.88 -18.68
CA ALA A 150 -16.03 -25.30 -19.93
C ALA A 150 -17.27 -24.42 -19.72
N GLY A 151 -18.22 -24.84 -18.88
CA GLY A 151 -19.39 -24.04 -18.52
C GLY A 151 -19.03 -22.73 -17.81
N GLN A 152 -18.11 -22.79 -16.85
CA GLN A 152 -17.59 -21.59 -16.18
C GLN A 152 -16.88 -20.65 -17.17
N ALA A 153 -16.05 -21.19 -18.07
CA ALA A 153 -15.38 -20.38 -19.08
C ALA A 153 -16.35 -19.67 -20.04
N ILE A 154 -17.48 -20.31 -20.37
CA ILE A 154 -18.55 -19.68 -21.14
C ILE A 154 -19.20 -18.55 -20.33
N PHE A 155 -19.47 -18.74 -19.03
CA PHE A 155 -19.99 -17.69 -18.15
C PHE A 155 -19.10 -16.45 -18.15
N ASP A 156 -17.81 -16.67 -17.89
CA ASP A 156 -16.82 -15.59 -17.80
C ASP A 156 -16.68 -14.86 -19.14
N ALA A 157 -16.78 -15.60 -20.26
CA ALA A 157 -16.76 -15.02 -21.60
C ALA A 157 -18.00 -14.14 -21.88
N LEU A 158 -19.20 -14.61 -21.53
CA LEU A 158 -20.43 -13.83 -21.71
C LEU A 158 -20.44 -12.58 -20.84
N LYS A 159 -20.01 -12.69 -19.58
CA LYS A 159 -19.88 -11.56 -18.66
C LYS A 159 -18.89 -10.51 -19.20
N ARG A 160 -17.77 -10.95 -19.81
CA ARG A 160 -16.78 -10.07 -20.45
C ARG A 160 -17.34 -9.32 -21.67
N VAL A 161 -18.29 -9.89 -22.39
CA VAL A 161 -18.97 -9.24 -23.53
C VAL A 161 -20.11 -8.30 -23.06
N ASN A 162 -20.17 -8.01 -21.75
CA ASN A 162 -21.15 -7.13 -21.13
C ASN A 162 -22.60 -7.61 -21.29
N ILE A 163 -22.81 -8.93 -21.26
CA ILE A 163 -24.14 -9.54 -21.18
C ILE A 163 -24.50 -9.68 -19.69
N PRO A 164 -25.61 -9.07 -19.21
CA PRO A 164 -26.12 -9.32 -17.87
C PRO A 164 -26.48 -10.79 -17.72
N ILE A 165 -25.76 -11.51 -16.87
CA ILE A 165 -25.89 -12.96 -16.70
C ILE A 165 -25.74 -13.34 -15.23
N ARG A 166 -26.52 -14.32 -14.78
CA ARG A 166 -26.42 -14.92 -13.45
C ARG A 166 -26.49 -16.44 -13.53
N TRP A 167 -25.91 -17.10 -12.54
CA TRP A 167 -26.15 -18.53 -12.33
C TRP A 167 -27.53 -18.76 -11.71
N HIS A 168 -28.20 -19.80 -12.19
CA HIS A 168 -29.38 -20.40 -11.59
C HIS A 168 -29.13 -21.90 -11.50
N ASP A 169 -28.64 -22.34 -10.35
CA ASP A 169 -28.08 -23.67 -10.13
C ASP A 169 -27.00 -24.02 -11.16
N GLN A 170 -27.29 -24.95 -12.08
CA GLN A 170 -26.40 -25.35 -13.17
C GLN A 170 -26.71 -24.64 -14.49
N GLN A 171 -27.81 -23.88 -14.56
CA GLN A 171 -28.22 -23.11 -15.73
C GLN A 171 -27.76 -21.66 -15.61
N MET A 172 -27.65 -20.98 -16.75
CA MET A 172 -27.29 -19.57 -16.79
C MET A 172 -28.49 -18.77 -17.28
N VAL A 173 -28.81 -17.68 -16.60
CA VAL A 173 -29.89 -16.78 -17.00
C VAL A 173 -29.28 -15.48 -17.50
N ALA A 174 -29.41 -15.24 -18.81
CA ALA A 174 -28.98 -14.02 -19.48
C ALA A 174 -30.17 -13.08 -19.73
N TYR A 175 -29.97 -11.77 -19.53
CA TYR A 175 -30.99 -10.72 -19.69
C TYR A 175 -32.32 -10.99 -18.97
N ASP A 176 -32.29 -11.80 -17.91
CA ASP A 176 -33.45 -12.26 -17.12
C ASP A 176 -34.53 -13.04 -17.89
N SER A 177 -34.35 -13.25 -19.19
CA SER A 177 -35.36 -13.85 -20.06
C SER A 177 -34.84 -15.01 -20.91
N VAL A 178 -33.52 -15.22 -20.94
CA VAL A 178 -32.87 -16.28 -21.71
C VAL A 178 -32.19 -17.25 -20.75
N ILE A 179 -32.58 -18.52 -20.81
CA ILE A 179 -32.03 -19.61 -20.03
C ILE A 179 -31.12 -20.45 -20.94
N ILE A 180 -29.88 -20.65 -20.51
CA ILE A 180 -28.90 -21.49 -21.18
C ILE A 180 -28.68 -22.71 -20.28
N SER A 181 -29.10 -23.87 -20.76
CA SER A 181 -28.94 -25.13 -20.02
C SER A 181 -27.60 -25.81 -20.38
N PRO A 182 -27.00 -26.61 -19.47
CA PRO A 182 -25.95 -27.55 -19.85
C PRO A 182 -26.43 -28.45 -21.00
N PRO A 183 -25.62 -28.74 -22.03
CA PRO A 183 -24.18 -28.52 -22.21
C PRO A 183 -23.73 -27.12 -22.72
N TYR A 184 -24.57 -26.09 -22.57
CA TYR A 184 -24.28 -24.68 -22.92
C TYR A 184 -24.05 -24.46 -24.42
N ARG A 185 -24.78 -25.19 -25.27
CA ARG A 185 -24.77 -24.99 -26.72
C ARG A 185 -25.71 -23.85 -27.11
N PRO A 186 -25.48 -23.19 -28.26
CA PRO A 186 -26.41 -22.20 -28.81
C PRO A 186 -27.80 -22.78 -29.09
N GLU A 187 -27.90 -24.09 -29.28
CA GLU A 187 -29.14 -24.84 -29.50
C GLU A 187 -29.97 -24.99 -28.21
N ASP A 188 -29.30 -25.04 -27.04
CA ASP A 188 -29.93 -25.24 -25.73
C ASP A 188 -30.38 -23.92 -25.06
N CYS A 189 -30.36 -22.83 -25.83
CA CYS A 189 -30.82 -21.52 -25.40
C CYS A 189 -32.33 -21.41 -25.55
N LYS A 190 -33.03 -21.31 -24.43
CA LYS A 190 -34.48 -21.08 -24.38
C LYS A 190 -34.73 -19.66 -23.91
N GLY A 191 -35.72 -18.96 -24.46
CA GLY A 191 -36.14 -17.70 -23.87
C GLY A 191 -37.58 -17.35 -24.16
N SER A 192 -38.02 -16.27 -23.53
CA SER A 192 -39.42 -15.83 -23.65
C SER A 192 -39.76 -15.44 -25.09
N LYS A 193 -41.00 -15.76 -25.50
CA LYS A 193 -41.53 -15.47 -26.83
C LYS A 193 -41.49 -13.99 -27.18
N ASP A 194 -41.55 -13.12 -26.17
CA ASP A 194 -41.55 -11.66 -26.34
C ASP A 194 -40.16 -11.06 -26.66
N LYS A 195 -39.07 -11.83 -26.45
CA LYS A 195 -37.69 -11.32 -26.54
C LYS A 195 -36.80 -12.15 -27.49
N GLN A 196 -37.34 -12.53 -28.65
CA GLN A 196 -36.61 -13.31 -29.66
C GLN A 196 -35.35 -12.60 -30.21
N GLN A 197 -35.35 -11.26 -30.26
CA GLN A 197 -34.16 -10.50 -30.66
C GLN A 197 -33.00 -10.66 -29.67
N THR A 198 -33.30 -10.61 -28.37
CA THR A 198 -32.33 -10.85 -27.29
C THR A 198 -31.80 -12.29 -27.34
N LEU A 199 -32.66 -13.26 -27.63
CA LEU A 199 -32.24 -14.65 -27.86
C LEU A 199 -31.26 -14.77 -29.03
N GLY A 200 -31.57 -14.14 -30.17
CA GLY A 200 -30.69 -14.13 -31.33
C GLY A 200 -29.33 -13.50 -31.03
N GLN A 201 -29.30 -12.41 -30.27
CA GLN A 201 -28.05 -11.77 -29.83
C GLN A 201 -27.24 -12.70 -28.91
N VAL A 202 -27.85 -13.28 -27.89
CA VAL A 202 -27.18 -14.21 -26.95
C VAL A 202 -26.64 -15.41 -27.70
N ARG A 203 -27.41 -15.98 -28.64
CA ARG A 203 -26.99 -17.12 -29.46
C ARG A 203 -25.78 -16.78 -30.34
N ARG A 204 -25.77 -15.63 -31.00
CA ARG A 204 -24.62 -15.17 -31.81
C ARG A 204 -23.37 -14.98 -30.97
N VAL A 205 -23.50 -14.40 -29.77
CA VAL A 205 -22.35 -14.20 -28.86
C VAL A 205 -21.86 -15.55 -28.33
N LEU A 206 -22.76 -16.46 -27.95
CA LEU A 206 -22.41 -17.82 -27.56
C LEU A 206 -21.67 -18.58 -28.66
N GLU A 207 -22.13 -18.52 -29.91
CA GLU A 207 -21.46 -19.14 -31.06
C GLU A 207 -20.05 -18.56 -31.25
N GLY A 208 -19.91 -17.23 -31.15
CA GLY A 208 -18.61 -16.56 -31.23
C GLY A 208 -17.66 -16.96 -30.12
N GLU A 209 -18.11 -16.97 -28.86
CA GLU A 209 -17.26 -17.27 -27.71
C GLU A 209 -16.95 -18.77 -27.58
N THR A 210 -17.89 -19.66 -27.91
CA THR A 210 -17.61 -21.12 -27.96
C THR A 210 -16.58 -21.46 -29.03
N LYS A 211 -16.62 -20.80 -30.20
CA LYS A 211 -15.58 -20.96 -31.23
C LYS A 211 -14.23 -20.45 -30.75
N LYS A 212 -14.16 -19.24 -30.18
CA LYS A 212 -12.92 -18.67 -29.64
C LYS A 212 -12.34 -19.50 -28.51
N LEU A 213 -13.18 -20.05 -27.63
CA LEU A 213 -12.73 -20.89 -26.52
C LEU A 213 -12.15 -22.20 -27.04
N LYS A 214 -12.78 -22.83 -28.03
CA LYS A 214 -12.22 -24.03 -28.71
C LYS A 214 -10.88 -23.73 -29.37
N GLU A 215 -10.76 -22.64 -30.10
CA GLU A 215 -9.50 -22.23 -30.74
C GLU A 215 -8.40 -21.93 -29.70
N ARG A 216 -8.76 -21.31 -28.57
CA ARG A 216 -7.81 -21.05 -27.48
C ARG A 216 -7.35 -22.34 -26.82
N ASP A 217 -8.27 -23.24 -26.48
CA ASP A 217 -7.97 -24.54 -25.87
C ASP A 217 -7.10 -25.40 -26.81
N GLU A 218 -7.34 -25.35 -28.12
CA GLU A 218 -6.53 -26.05 -29.12
C GLU A 218 -5.10 -25.47 -29.22
N ARG A 219 -4.97 -24.14 -29.21
CA ARG A 219 -3.65 -23.47 -29.17
C ARG A 219 -2.88 -23.81 -27.90
N GLU A 220 -3.54 -23.82 -26.76
CA GLU A 220 -2.93 -24.19 -25.47
C GLU A 220 -2.46 -25.65 -25.49
N ARG A 221 -3.27 -26.59 -26.00
CA ARG A 221 -2.87 -28.01 -26.18
C ARG A 221 -1.66 -28.16 -27.08
N LYS A 222 -1.61 -27.44 -28.20
CA LYS A 222 -0.49 -27.47 -29.15
C LYS A 222 0.80 -26.93 -28.52
N ASN A 223 0.71 -25.92 -27.67
CA ASN A 223 1.87 -25.36 -26.95
C ASN A 223 2.37 -26.28 -25.82
N THR A 224 1.51 -27.11 -25.23
CA THR A 224 1.89 -28.02 -24.14
C THR A 224 2.44 -29.39 -24.59
N THR A 225 2.58 -29.63 -25.89
CA THR A 225 3.19 -30.88 -26.39
C THR A 225 4.71 -30.67 -26.55
N PRO A 226 5.57 -31.18 -25.65
CA PRO A 226 7.01 -31.09 -25.81
C PRO A 226 7.45 -31.94 -27.01
N ALA A 227 8.31 -31.36 -27.86
CA ALA A 227 8.99 -32.02 -28.97
C ALA A 227 9.96 -33.11 -28.44
N ALA A 228 9.42 -34.23 -27.98
CA ALA A 228 10.17 -35.42 -27.58
C ALA A 228 10.35 -36.35 -28.79
N ASN A 229 11.21 -35.96 -29.74
CA ASN A 229 12.06 -36.87 -30.52
C ASN A 229 12.69 -36.10 -31.68
N GLN A 230 13.93 -35.67 -31.50
CA GLN A 230 14.98 -35.70 -32.54
C GLN A 230 16.30 -35.22 -31.93
N ARG A 231 17.01 -36.14 -31.28
CA ARG A 231 18.48 -36.10 -31.22
C ARG A 231 18.98 -37.40 -31.84
N LYS A 232 19.05 -37.41 -33.17
CA LYS A 232 19.99 -38.26 -33.91
C LYS A 232 21.35 -37.58 -33.80
N GLY A 233 22.29 -38.22 -33.11
CA GLY A 233 23.70 -37.89 -33.15
C GLY A 233 24.44 -39.22 -33.13
N GLY A 234 24.77 -39.70 -34.33
CA GLY A 234 25.83 -40.68 -34.53
C GLY A 234 27.17 -39.98 -34.66
#